data_AF-A0A316Q4K5-F1
#
_entry.id   AF-A0A316Q4K5-F1
#
_cell.length_a   1.000
_cell.length_b   1.000
_cell.length_c   1.000
_cell.angle_alpha   90.00
_cell.angle_beta   90.00
_cell.angle_gamma   90.00
#
_symmetry.space_group_name_H-M   'P 1'
#
loop_
_entity.id
_entity.type
_entity.pdbx_description
1 polymer ?
#
loop_
_entity_poly.entity_id
_entity_poly.type
_entity_poly.pdbx_seq_one_letter_code
_entity_poly.pdbx_strand_id
1 'polypeptide(L)'
;MTADELRLVLETELAWRQEELAFFKNQLNEIVEEDKDKYRKSLVLILYSHMEGYIKICLQTYIQYINSQGLKRKEVDTGLMVASMHKEFIATVYKGNIIKNLIMDCQSYTKYRPNETTGGIFVSWRRKEELPTGA
;
A
#
# COMPACT_ATOMS: atom_id res chain seq x y z
N MET A 1 -12.60 -7.95 17.97
CA MET A 1 -11.19 -8.34 18.00
C MET A 1 -10.60 -7.80 19.29
N THR A 2 -10.03 -8.65 20.12
CA THR A 2 -9.39 -8.25 21.37
C THR A 2 -7.99 -7.69 21.11
N ALA A 3 -7.37 -7.06 22.11
CA ALA A 3 -6.00 -6.57 22.00
C ALA A 3 -4.99 -7.73 21.82
N ASP A 4 -5.25 -8.88 22.44
CA ASP A 4 -4.39 -10.06 22.32
C ASP A 4 -4.53 -10.71 20.94
N GLU A 5 -5.75 -10.76 20.38
CA GLU A 5 -5.97 -11.19 18.99
C GLU A 5 -5.24 -10.28 17.99
N LEU A 6 -5.30 -8.96 18.19
CA LEU A 6 -4.54 -8.01 17.37
C LEU A 6 -3.03 -8.32 17.43
N ARG A 7 -2.47 -8.47 18.64
CA ARG A 7 -1.05 -8.78 18.83
C ARG A 7 -0.66 -10.08 18.15
N LEU A 8 -1.45 -11.14 18.34
CA LEU A 8 -1.19 -12.44 17.73
C LEU A 8 -1.15 -12.36 16.20
N VAL A 9 -2.07 -11.61 15.58
CA VAL A 9 -2.07 -11.41 14.13
C VAL A 9 -0.80 -10.69 13.67
N LEU A 10 -0.39 -9.61 14.38
CA LEU A 10 0.82 -8.86 14.01
C LEU A 10 2.10 -9.70 14.17
N GLU A 11 2.20 -10.46 15.26
CA GLU A 11 3.34 -11.34 15.53
C GLU A 11 3.43 -12.46 14.49
N THR A 12 2.29 -13.06 14.14
CA THR A 12 2.24 -14.09 13.09
C THR A 12 2.72 -13.52 11.75
N GLU A 13 2.24 -12.33 11.37
CA GLU A 13 2.63 -11.65 10.13
C GLU A 13 4.11 -11.24 10.11
N LEU A 14 4.69 -10.90 11.27
CA LEU A 14 6.10 -10.59 11.37
C LEU A 14 6.97 -11.85 11.32
N ALA A 15 6.54 -12.92 12.01
CA ALA A 15 7.31 -14.16 12.16
C ALA A 15 7.61 -14.81 10.82
N TRP A 16 6.60 -15.05 9.97
CA TRP A 16 6.83 -15.72 8.68
C TRP A 16 7.73 -14.90 7.75
N ARG A 17 7.68 -13.56 7.83
CA ARG A 17 8.57 -12.67 7.07
C ARG A 17 10.01 -12.75 7.57
N GLN A 18 10.21 -12.84 8.88
CA GLN A 18 11.54 -13.02 9.46
C GLN A 18 12.14 -14.36 9.05
N GLU A 19 11.34 -15.43 9.04
CA GLU A 19 11.75 -16.75 8.55
C GLU A 19 12.15 -16.70 7.08
N GLU A 20 11.34 -16.08 6.23
CA GLU A 20 11.63 -15.94 4.79
C GLU A 20 12.88 -15.09 4.52
N LEU A 21 13.05 -13.96 5.23
CA LEU A 21 14.26 -13.14 5.13
C LEU A 21 15.51 -13.88 5.63
N ALA A 22 15.39 -14.68 6.70
CA ALA A 22 16.47 -15.51 7.20
C ALA A 22 16.88 -16.58 6.19
N PHE A 23 15.89 -17.22 5.54
CA PHE A 23 16.12 -18.17 4.46
C PHE A 23 16.94 -17.53 3.32
N PHE A 24 16.50 -16.40 2.79
CA PHE A 24 17.20 -15.71 1.71
C PHE A 24 18.60 -15.22 2.11
N LYS A 25 18.75 -14.75 3.35
CA LYS A 25 20.06 -14.34 3.87
C LYS A 25 21.03 -15.52 3.94
N ASN A 26 20.56 -16.70 4.34
CA ASN A 26 21.40 -17.89 4.42
C ASN A 26 21.82 -18.38 3.02
N GLN A 27 20.94 -18.28 2.03
CA GLN A 27 21.25 -18.62 0.63
C GLN A 27 22.36 -17.74 0.03
N LEU A 28 22.56 -16.51 0.51
CA LEU A 28 23.64 -15.63 0.05
C LEU A 28 25.04 -16.24 0.24
N ASN A 29 25.22 -17.12 1.23
CA ASN A 29 26.51 -17.78 1.48
C ASN A 29 26.86 -18.82 0.41
N GLU A 30 25.86 -19.43 -0.22
CA GLU A 30 26.01 -20.48 -1.23
C GLU A 30 26.15 -19.92 -2.66
N ILE A 31 25.95 -18.62 -2.85
CA ILE A 31 26.03 -17.97 -4.16
C ILE A 31 27.48 -17.67 -4.53
N VAL A 32 27.82 -17.90 -5.80
CA VAL A 32 29.13 -17.58 -6.38
C VAL A 32 29.37 -16.07 -6.33
N GLU A 33 30.60 -15.62 -6.03
CA GLU A 33 30.88 -14.19 -5.79
C GLU A 33 30.48 -13.24 -6.92
N GLU A 34 30.59 -13.68 -8.18
CA GLU A 34 30.18 -12.88 -9.34
C GLU A 34 28.69 -12.52 -9.33
N ASP A 35 27.84 -13.37 -8.76
CA ASP A 35 26.39 -13.19 -8.73
C ASP A 35 25.87 -12.61 -7.41
N LYS A 36 26.70 -12.53 -6.36
CA LYS A 36 26.26 -12.02 -5.05
C LYS A 36 25.72 -10.60 -5.12
N ASP A 37 26.29 -9.74 -5.95
CA ASP A 37 25.79 -8.36 -6.11
C ASP A 37 24.42 -8.30 -6.79
N LYS A 38 24.18 -9.16 -7.79
CA LYS A 38 22.85 -9.29 -8.42
C LYS A 38 21.84 -9.79 -7.38
N TYR A 39 22.22 -10.79 -6.59
CA TYR A 39 21.36 -11.34 -5.55
C TYR A 39 21.05 -10.32 -4.44
N ARG A 40 22.05 -9.57 -3.95
CA ARG A 40 21.87 -8.51 -2.94
C ARG A 40 20.87 -7.44 -3.41
N LYS A 41 20.93 -7.04 -4.68
CA LYS A 41 19.95 -6.09 -5.25
C LYS A 41 18.53 -6.66 -5.21
N SER A 42 18.35 -7.94 -5.53
CA SER A 42 17.06 -8.63 -5.39
C SER A 42 16.59 -8.72 -3.94
N LEU A 43 17.50 -8.97 -2.98
CA LEU A 43 17.17 -8.97 -1.55
C LEU A 43 16.64 -7.62 -1.05
N VAL A 44 17.18 -6.51 -1.55
CA VAL A 44 16.67 -5.16 -1.20
C VAL A 44 15.22 -4.99 -1.67
N LEU A 45 14.89 -5.48 -2.87
CA LEU A 45 13.53 -5.44 -3.39
C LEU A 45 12.58 -6.29 -2.53
N ILE A 46 13.02 -7.49 -2.14
CA ILE A 46 12.27 -8.39 -1.25
C ILE A 46 12.03 -7.71 0.10
N LEU A 47 13.08 -7.16 0.72
CA LEU A 47 12.99 -6.46 2.00
C LEU A 47 11.98 -5.30 1.95
N TYR A 48 12.03 -4.49 0.90
CA TYR A 48 11.09 -3.39 0.71
C TYR A 48 9.65 -3.90 0.56
N SER A 49 9.45 -4.94 -0.24
CA SER A 49 8.13 -5.55 -0.46
C SER A 49 7.54 -6.10 0.85
N HIS A 50 8.38 -6.73 1.69
CA HIS A 50 7.99 -7.20 3.02
C HIS A 50 7.59 -6.05 3.94
N MET A 51 8.41 -5.00 4.00
CA MET A 51 8.14 -3.82 4.84
C MET A 51 6.81 -3.16 4.44
N GLU A 52 6.61 -2.89 3.15
CA GLU A 52 5.38 -2.26 2.66
C GLU A 52 4.16 -3.13 2.96
N GLY A 53 4.25 -4.44 2.67
CA GLY A 53 3.19 -5.39 2.95
C GLY A 53 2.86 -5.48 4.45
N TYR A 54 3.87 -5.55 5.31
CA TYR A 54 3.68 -5.65 6.76
C TYR A 54 3.00 -4.40 7.33
N ILE A 55 3.46 -3.21 6.94
CA ILE A 55 2.85 -1.94 7.38
C ILE A 55 1.40 -1.86 6.95
N LYS A 56 1.09 -2.25 5.70
CA LYS A 56 -0.28 -2.28 5.19
C LYS A 56 -1.18 -3.18 6.04
N ILE A 57 -0.70 -4.39 6.37
CA ILE A 57 -1.46 -5.31 7.21
C ILE A 57 -1.62 -4.76 8.63
N CYS A 58 -0.57 -4.21 9.23
CA CYS A 58 -0.64 -3.58 10.55
C CYS A 58 -1.73 -2.51 10.62
N LEU A 59 -1.76 -1.59 9.66
CA LEU A 59 -2.74 -0.52 9.61
C LEU A 59 -4.16 -1.05 9.37
N GLN A 60 -4.33 -2.02 8.48
CA GLN A 60 -5.64 -2.64 8.21
C GLN A 60 -6.20 -3.37 9.43
N THR A 61 -5.38 -4.19 10.08
CA THR A 61 -5.76 -4.93 11.29
C THR A 61 -6.02 -3.96 12.44
N TYR A 62 -5.26 -2.87 12.57
CA TYR A 62 -5.54 -1.84 13.57
C TYR A 62 -6.89 -1.13 13.35
N ILE A 63 -7.25 -0.85 12.10
CA ILE A 63 -8.59 -0.31 11.76
C ILE A 63 -9.68 -1.31 12.16
N GLN A 64 -9.50 -2.60 11.90
CA GLN A 64 -10.44 -3.65 12.32
C GLN A 64 -10.58 -3.70 13.85
N TYR A 65 -9.47 -3.55 14.58
CA TYR A 65 -9.46 -3.47 16.04
C TYR A 65 -10.33 -2.33 16.53
N ILE A 66 -10.05 -1.10 16.08
CA ILE A 66 -10.80 0.11 16.47
C ILE A 66 -12.28 -0.06 16.17
N ASN A 67 -12.63 -0.53 14.98
CA ASN A 67 -14.03 -0.71 14.59
C ASN A 67 -14.74 -1.73 15.49
N SER A 68 -14.04 -2.76 15.94
CA SER A 68 -14.61 -3.76 16.85
C SER A 68 -14.85 -3.27 18.27
N GLN A 69 -14.27 -2.12 18.66
CA GLN A 69 -14.52 -1.50 19.97
C GLN A 69 -15.86 -0.74 20.03
N GLY A 70 -16.52 -0.49 18.89
CA GLY A 70 -17.84 0.16 18.86
C GLY A 70 -17.85 1.59 19.42
N LEU A 71 -16.71 2.29 19.37
CA LEU A 71 -16.54 3.63 19.94
C LEU A 71 -17.45 4.67 19.27
N LYS A 72 -18.02 5.58 20.06
CA LYS A 72 -18.74 6.75 19.53
C LYS A 72 -17.74 7.83 19.13
N ARG A 73 -18.11 8.63 18.13
CA ARG A 73 -17.25 9.72 17.60
C ARG A 73 -16.79 10.72 18.67
N LYS A 74 -17.62 10.96 19.70
CA LYS A 74 -17.28 11.86 20.81
C LYS A 74 -16.21 11.31 21.76
N GLU A 75 -15.90 10.03 21.68
CA GLU A 75 -14.98 9.31 22.57
C GLU A 75 -13.58 9.16 21.95
N VAL A 76 -13.42 9.58 20.68
CA VAL A 76 -12.17 9.45 19.93
C VAL A 76 -11.55 10.81 19.66
N ASP A 77 -10.23 10.81 19.48
CA ASP A 77 -9.48 12.00 19.08
C ASP A 77 -9.99 12.59 17.76
N THR A 78 -9.81 13.90 17.59
CA THR A 78 -10.28 14.63 16.39
C THR A 78 -9.70 14.03 15.11
N GLY A 79 -8.44 13.58 15.11
CA GLY A 79 -7.83 12.95 13.93
C GLY A 79 -8.57 11.68 13.51
N LEU A 80 -8.92 10.82 14.46
CA LEU A 80 -9.66 9.58 14.19
C LEU A 80 -11.12 9.87 13.81
N MET A 81 -11.73 10.88 14.43
CA MET A 81 -13.06 11.35 14.06
C MET A 81 -13.11 11.79 12.59
N VAL A 82 -12.18 12.65 12.17
CA VAL A 82 -12.09 13.13 10.78
C VAL A 82 -11.81 11.98 9.82
N ALA A 83 -10.89 11.06 10.16
CA ALA A 83 -10.60 9.88 9.35
C ALA A 83 -11.84 8.98 9.14
N SER A 84 -12.71 8.88 10.15
CA SER A 84 -13.96 8.10 10.04
C SER A 84 -14.97 8.69 9.03
N MET A 85 -14.86 9.98 8.70
CA MET A 85 -15.76 10.70 7.78
C MET A 85 -15.27 10.69 6.33
N HIS A 86 -14.23 9.91 6.02
CA HIS A 86 -13.64 9.87 4.69
C HIS A 86 -14.66 9.51 3.60
N LYS A 87 -15.58 8.58 3.87
CA LYS A 87 -16.60 8.13 2.91
C LYS A 87 -17.58 9.23 2.56
N GLU A 88 -18.01 10.00 3.56
CA GLU A 88 -18.91 11.13 3.42
C GLU A 88 -18.23 12.26 2.63
N PHE A 89 -16.96 12.54 2.89
CA PHE A 89 -16.18 13.52 2.13
C PHE A 89 -16.00 13.12 0.66
N ILE A 90 -15.71 11.85 0.39
CA ILE A 90 -15.70 11.30 -0.97
C ILE A 90 -17.08 11.49 -1.62
N ALA A 91 -18.16 11.09 -0.94
CA ALA A 91 -19.49 11.13 -1.52
C ALA A 91 -19.96 12.56 -1.86
N THR A 92 -19.66 13.56 -1.02
CA THR A 92 -20.00 14.96 -1.30
C THR A 92 -19.19 15.52 -2.46
N VAL A 93 -17.90 15.19 -2.53
CA VAL A 93 -17.01 15.54 -3.64
C VAL A 93 -17.47 14.94 -4.98
N TYR A 94 -17.86 13.66 -5.03
CA TYR A 94 -18.26 13.01 -6.29
C TYR A 94 -19.70 13.33 -6.72
N LYS A 95 -20.60 13.60 -5.76
CA LYS A 95 -21.99 13.98 -6.04
C LYS A 95 -22.14 15.45 -6.44
N GLY A 96 -21.31 16.34 -5.90
CA GLY A 96 -21.22 17.72 -6.37
C GLY A 96 -20.30 17.83 -7.57
N ASN A 97 -20.82 18.18 -8.75
CA ASN A 97 -20.02 18.44 -9.97
C ASN A 97 -18.96 19.57 -9.82
N ILE A 98 -18.69 20.09 -8.62
CA ILE A 98 -17.88 21.27 -8.33
C ILE A 98 -16.37 20.98 -8.53
N ILE A 99 -15.92 19.74 -8.32
CA ILE A 99 -14.48 19.38 -8.33
C ILE A 99 -14.25 18.06 -9.08
N LYS A 100 -15.13 17.68 -10.03
CA LYS A 100 -14.92 16.46 -10.83
C LYS A 100 -13.62 16.52 -11.64
N ASN A 101 -13.24 17.69 -12.14
CA ASN A 101 -12.00 17.84 -12.91
C ASN A 101 -10.75 17.95 -12.02
N LEU A 102 -10.82 18.61 -10.85
CA LEU A 102 -9.65 18.76 -9.97
C LEU A 102 -9.29 17.49 -9.19
N ILE A 103 -10.27 16.66 -8.82
CA ILE A 103 -10.02 15.44 -8.01
C ILE A 103 -9.80 14.21 -8.88
N MET A 104 -10.33 14.17 -10.10
CA MET A 104 -9.95 13.14 -11.07
C MET A 104 -8.44 13.22 -11.40
N ASP A 105 -7.86 14.43 -11.38
CA ASP A 105 -6.41 14.61 -11.48
C ASP A 105 -5.70 14.10 -10.21
N CYS A 106 -6.18 14.41 -8.99
CA CYS A 106 -5.59 13.87 -7.75
C CYS A 106 -5.74 12.34 -7.58
N GLN A 107 -6.83 11.74 -8.07
CA GLN A 107 -6.99 10.28 -8.13
C GLN A 107 -6.10 9.66 -9.19
N SER A 108 -5.84 10.37 -10.28
CA SER A 108 -4.78 10.01 -11.22
C SER A 108 -3.44 10.05 -10.49
N TYR A 109 -3.08 11.10 -9.75
CA TYR A 109 -1.82 11.18 -9.01
C TYR A 109 -1.64 10.13 -7.90
N THR A 110 -2.72 9.64 -7.28
CA THR A 110 -2.62 8.51 -6.33
C THR A 110 -2.52 7.15 -7.01
N LYS A 111 -2.99 7.03 -8.26
CA LYS A 111 -2.85 5.83 -9.11
C LYS A 111 -1.60 5.86 -10.01
N TYR A 112 -1.06 7.05 -10.23
CA TYR A 112 0.16 7.41 -10.94
C TYR A 112 1.18 7.83 -9.88
N ARG A 113 1.55 6.90 -8.98
CA ARG A 113 2.86 6.99 -8.35
C ARG A 113 3.86 6.56 -9.42
N PRO A 114 4.68 7.47 -9.98
CA PRO A 114 5.81 7.06 -10.75
C PRO A 114 6.85 6.61 -9.72
N ASN A 115 6.90 5.31 -9.43
CA ASN A 115 8.10 4.73 -8.87
C ASN A 115 9.10 4.67 -10.05
N GLU A 116 9.69 5.81 -10.40
CA GLU A 116 10.88 5.86 -11.24
C GLU A 116 12.04 5.20 -10.49
N THR A 117 12.05 3.87 -10.52
CA THR A 117 13.29 3.06 -10.55
C THR A 117 13.09 1.68 -11.15
N THR A 118 11.98 1.44 -11.85
CA THR A 118 11.87 0.24 -12.71
C THR A 118 11.52 0.68 -14.12
N GLY A 119 12.53 1.23 -14.79
CA GLY A 119 12.53 1.20 -16.24
C GLY A 119 12.54 -0.25 -16.69
N GLY A 120 11.51 -0.63 -17.44
CA GLY A 120 11.52 -1.84 -18.25
C GLY A 120 10.58 -2.94 -17.75
N ILE A 121 9.64 -3.27 -18.64
CA ILE A 121 8.87 -4.52 -18.69
C ILE A 121 7.64 -4.53 -17.79
N PHE A 122 6.55 -3.88 -18.21
CA PHE A 122 5.26 -4.56 -18.38
C PHE A 122 4.38 -3.78 -19.35
N VAL A 123 4.03 -4.43 -20.44
CA VAL A 123 3.20 -3.93 -21.55
C VAL A 123 1.74 -4.21 -21.22
N SER A 124 0.86 -3.21 -21.30
CA SER A 124 -0.47 -3.42 -21.92
C SER A 124 -1.11 -2.09 -22.35
N TRP A 125 -1.20 -1.96 -23.67
CA TRP A 125 -1.99 -1.02 -24.45
C TRP A 125 -3.32 -0.56 -23.84
N ARG A 126 -3.54 0.75 -23.76
CA ARG A 126 -4.85 1.37 -24.03
C ARG A 126 -4.69 2.40 -25.14
N ARG A 127 -5.33 2.06 -26.26
CA ARG A 127 -5.47 2.73 -27.55
C ARG A 127 -5.55 4.27 -27.41
N LYS A 128 -4.69 4.99 -28.15
CA LYS A 128 -4.89 6.41 -28.51
C LYS A 128 -6.25 6.51 -29.19
N GLU A 129 -7.22 7.16 -28.56
CA GLU A 129 -8.32 7.77 -29.31
C GLU A 129 -7.77 9.07 -29.89
N GLU A 130 -7.76 9.12 -31.23
CA GLU A 130 -7.34 10.25 -32.02
C GLU A 130 -8.32 11.41 -31.81
N LEU A 131 -7.78 12.60 -31.52
CA LEU A 131 -8.52 13.86 -31.55
C LEU A 131 -9.02 14.09 -32.99
N PRO A 132 -10.31 14.41 -33.22
CA PRO A 132 -10.73 14.86 -34.54
C PRO A 132 -10.13 16.25 -34.79
N THR A 133 -9.15 16.31 -35.68
CA THR A 133 -8.73 17.55 -36.33
C THR A 133 -9.87 18.03 -37.20
N GLY A 134 -10.47 19.16 -36.81
CA GLY A 134 -11.42 19.87 -37.64
C GLY A 134 -10.77 20.33 -38.95
N ALA A 135 -11.46 20.05 -40.04
CA ALA A 135 -11.39 20.76 -41.32
C ALA A 135 -12.84 20.91 -41.80
#